data_AF-A0A953P1V7-F1
#
_entry.id   AF-A0A953P1V7-F1
#
_cell.length_a   1.000
_cell.length_b   1.000
_cell.length_c   1.000
_cell.angle_alpha   90.00
_cell.angle_beta   90.00
_cell.angle_gamma   90.00
#
_symmetry.space_group_name_H-M   'P 1'
#
loop_
_entity.id
_entity.type
_entity.pdbx_description
1 polymer ?
#
loop_
_entity_poly.entity_id
_entity_poly.type
_entity_poly.pdbx_seq_one_letter_code
_entity_poly.pdbx_strand_id
1 'polypeptide(L)'
;MRKLTKEHRRDIAVIAAKKDRDIDFSDIPRTLDWSGAEVGKFYRPAKKPVTMRLDADVIEWLKAEGPGYQTKANLLLRHAMEHFTKKGPASGGRSREGTRTRKKA
;
A
#
# COMPACT_ATOMS: atom_id res chain seq x y z
N MET A 1 -14.71 -10.98 8.57
CA MET A 1 -15.43 -10.48 7.37
C MET A 1 -16.93 -10.62 7.61
N ARG A 2 -17.70 -9.57 7.36
CA ARG A 2 -19.16 -9.60 7.51
C ARG A 2 -19.75 -10.50 6.42
N LYS A 3 -20.57 -11.49 6.79
CA LYS A 3 -21.19 -12.41 5.84
C LYS A 3 -22.21 -11.65 4.99
N LEU A 4 -22.24 -11.92 3.68
CA LEU A 4 -23.26 -11.36 2.80
C LEU A 4 -24.66 -11.87 3.19
N THR A 5 -25.63 -10.95 3.19
CA THR A 5 -27.05 -11.29 3.34
C THR A 5 -27.55 -12.03 2.09
N LYS A 6 -28.72 -12.65 2.19
CA LYS A 6 -29.37 -13.31 1.05
C LYS A 6 -29.71 -12.31 -0.07
N GLU A 7 -30.07 -11.09 0.30
CA GLU A 7 -30.38 -9.98 -0.60
C GLU A 7 -29.14 -9.57 -1.40
N HIS A 8 -28.03 -9.26 -0.73
CA HIS A 8 -26.79 -8.86 -1.41
C HIS A 8 -26.33 -9.90 -2.44
N ARG A 9 -26.48 -11.20 -2.15
CA ARG A 9 -26.12 -12.27 -3.10
C ARG A 9 -27.01 -12.29 -4.33
N ARG A 10 -28.30 -11.99 -4.18
CA ARG A 10 -29.24 -11.87 -5.31
C ARG A 10 -28.89 -10.66 -6.16
N ASP A 11 -28.65 -9.51 -5.55
CA ASP A 11 -28.32 -8.28 -6.26
C ASP A 11 -27.02 -8.43 -7.07
N ILE A 12 -26.00 -9.05 -6.47
CA ILE A 12 -24.74 -9.36 -7.17
C ILE A 12 -24.99 -10.30 -8.35
N ALA A 13 -25.83 -11.32 -8.21
CA ALA A 13 -26.15 -12.24 -9.30
C ALA A 13 -26.89 -11.54 -10.45
N VAL A 14 -27.79 -10.61 -10.12
CA VAL A 14 -28.50 -9.78 -11.10
C VAL A 14 -27.52 -8.88 -11.86
N ILE A 15 -26.62 -8.19 -11.16
CA ILE A 15 -25.60 -7.32 -11.78
C ILE A 15 -24.65 -8.16 -12.66
N ALA A 16 -24.21 -9.32 -12.18
CA ALA A 16 -23.28 -10.19 -12.91
C ALA A 16 -23.89 -10.77 -14.20
N ALA A 17 -25.22 -10.91 -14.27
CA ALA A 17 -25.94 -11.40 -15.44
C ALA A 17 -26.26 -10.29 -16.47
N LYS A 18 -26.14 -9.01 -16.09
CA LYS A 18 -26.45 -7.87 -16.96
C LYS A 18 -25.38 -7.73 -18.04
N LYS A 19 -25.78 -7.52 -19.30
CA LYS A 19 -24.84 -7.25 -20.39
C LYS A 19 -24.50 -5.76 -20.45
N ASP A 20 -23.31 -5.43 -20.91
CA ASP A 20 -22.82 -4.04 -21.01
C ASP A 20 -23.76 -3.10 -21.79
N ARG A 21 -24.38 -3.61 -22.87
CA ARG A 21 -25.34 -2.85 -23.70
C ARG A 21 -26.63 -2.46 -22.96
N ASP A 22 -26.95 -3.17 -21.89
CA ASP A 22 -28.17 -2.96 -21.09
C ASP A 22 -27.87 -2.05 -19.88
N ILE A 23 -26.65 -1.52 -19.74
CA ILE A 23 -26.28 -0.56 -18.69
C ILE A 23 -26.89 0.80 -19.02
N ASP A 24 -27.63 1.35 -18.06
CA ASP A 24 -28.22 2.68 -18.15
C ASP A 24 -27.18 3.73 -17.71
N PHE A 25 -27.06 4.82 -18.46
CA PHE A 25 -26.15 5.94 -18.24
C PHE A 25 -26.92 7.29 -18.24
N SER A 26 -28.23 7.25 -18.08
CA SER A 26 -29.08 8.45 -18.08
C SER A 26 -28.77 9.43 -16.94
N ASP A 27 -28.26 8.92 -15.82
CA ASP A 27 -27.89 9.68 -14.63
C ASP A 27 -26.44 10.21 -14.68
N ILE A 28 -25.52 9.44 -15.26
CA ILE A 28 -24.08 9.75 -15.29
C ILE A 28 -23.51 9.40 -16.68
N PRO A 29 -22.84 10.36 -17.37
CA PRO A 29 -22.24 10.09 -18.66
C PRO A 29 -21.13 9.05 -18.55
N ARG A 30 -20.99 8.23 -19.60
CA ARG A 30 -19.95 7.21 -19.66
C ARG A 30 -18.55 7.84 -19.75
N THR A 31 -17.71 7.61 -18.75
CA THR A 31 -16.30 8.04 -18.77
C THR A 31 -15.44 7.06 -19.56
N LEU A 32 -14.97 7.50 -20.73
CA LEU A 32 -14.06 6.73 -21.59
C LEU A 32 -12.61 7.21 -21.49
N ASP A 33 -12.40 8.47 -21.13
CA ASP A 33 -11.06 9.04 -20.95
C ASP A 33 -10.59 8.90 -19.50
N TRP A 34 -9.52 8.14 -19.31
CA TRP A 34 -8.87 7.91 -18.02
C TRP A 34 -7.46 8.49 -17.97
N SER A 35 -7.09 9.35 -18.93
CA SER A 35 -5.75 9.96 -19.01
C SER A 35 -5.35 10.75 -17.75
N GLY A 36 -6.33 11.37 -17.06
CA GLY A 36 -6.14 12.08 -15.80
C GLY A 36 -6.29 11.22 -14.53
N ALA A 37 -6.45 9.90 -14.65
CA ALA A 37 -6.68 9.06 -13.48
C ALA A 37 -5.41 8.86 -12.64
N GLU A 38 -5.48 9.20 -11.35
CA GLU A 38 -4.40 8.96 -10.39
C GLU A 38 -4.49 7.53 -9.83
N VAL A 39 -3.68 6.61 -10.37
CA VAL A 39 -3.54 5.27 -9.82
C VAL A 39 -2.84 5.35 -8.45
N GLY A 40 -3.48 4.82 -7.42
CA GLY A 40 -2.87 4.70 -6.09
C GLY A 40 -3.05 5.90 -5.17
N LYS A 41 -3.86 6.91 -5.53
CA LYS A 41 -4.19 8.05 -4.64
C LYS A 41 -4.64 7.62 -3.23
N PHE A 42 -5.40 6.54 -3.15
CA PHE A 42 -5.91 6.00 -1.88
C PHE A 42 -5.09 4.84 -1.31
N TYR A 43 -3.99 4.47 -1.96
CA TYR A 43 -3.13 3.40 -1.47
C TYR A 43 -2.44 3.83 -0.17
N ARG A 44 -2.77 3.11 0.90
CA ARG A 44 -2.11 3.25 2.20
C ARG A 44 -1.32 1.98 2.48
N PRO A 45 0.02 2.04 2.52
CA PRO A 45 0.83 0.91 2.90
C PRO A 45 0.43 0.38 4.27
N ALA A 46 0.32 -0.94 4.40
CA ALA A 46 0.02 -1.58 5.68
C ALA A 46 1.16 -1.29 6.68
N LYS A 47 0.82 -0.61 7.79
CA LYS A 47 1.76 -0.35 8.87
C LYS A 47 2.02 -1.66 9.62
N LYS A 48 3.29 -1.96 9.89
CA LYS A 48 3.69 -3.10 10.73
C LYS A 48 4.12 -2.56 12.10
N PRO A 49 3.67 -3.16 13.22
CA PRO A 49 4.15 -2.77 14.53
C PRO A 49 5.63 -3.15 14.65
N VAL A 50 6.46 -2.19 15.04
CA VAL A 50 7.89 -2.39 15.29
C VAL A 50 8.22 -1.73 16.62
N THR A 51 8.93 -2.46 17.48
CA THR A 51 9.47 -1.91 18.73
C THR A 51 10.88 -1.41 18.46
N MET A 52 11.11 -0.11 18.61
CA MET A 52 12.43 0.50 18.50
C MET A 52 12.65 1.55 19.59
N ARG A 53 13.91 1.81 19.93
CA ARG A 53 14.29 2.90 20.84
C ARG A 53 14.65 4.14 20.00
N LEU A 54 14.26 5.30 20.50
CA LEU A 54 14.62 6.61 19.96
C LEU A 54 15.20 7.43 21.12
N ASP A 55 16.07 8.38 20.81
CA ASP A 55 16.66 9.26 21.80
C ASP A 55 15.59 10.18 22.43
N ALA A 56 15.83 10.59 23.67
CA ALA A 56 14.86 11.34 24.46
C ALA A 56 14.54 12.71 23.85
N ASP A 57 15.57 13.40 23.37
CA ASP A 57 15.48 14.70 22.68
C ASP A 57 14.69 14.60 21.36
N VAL A 58 14.87 13.52 20.60
CA VAL A 58 14.11 13.24 19.38
C VAL A 58 12.63 13.03 19.72
N ILE A 59 12.33 12.31 20.80
CA ILE A 59 10.94 12.12 21.26
C ILE A 59 10.33 13.44 21.71
N GLU A 60 11.06 14.26 22.45
CA GLU A 60 10.62 15.59 22.89
C GLU A 60 10.34 16.50 21.70
N TRP A 61 11.26 16.58 20.73
CA TRP A 61 11.09 17.34 19.51
C TRP A 61 9.86 16.90 18.71
N LEU A 62 9.65 15.59 18.51
CA LEU A 62 8.50 15.08 17.78
C LEU A 62 7.16 15.37 18.49
N LYS A 63 7.18 15.52 19.82
CA LYS A 63 5.99 15.86 20.64
C LYS A 63 5.74 17.37 20.74
N ALA A 64 6.72 18.21 20.42
CA ALA A 64 6.62 19.67 20.59
C ALA A 64 5.42 20.29 19.85
N GLU A 65 5.08 19.73 18.69
CA GLU A 65 3.95 20.16 17.85
C GLU A 65 2.63 19.43 18.16
N GLY A 66 2.49 18.79 19.33
CA GLY A 66 1.26 18.18 19.80
C GLY A 66 1.10 16.67 19.53
N PRO A 67 -0.13 16.13 19.62
CA PRO A 67 -0.38 14.70 19.53
C PRO A 67 -0.02 14.12 18.15
N GLY A 68 0.31 12.82 18.11
CA GLY A 68 0.59 12.11 16.86
C GLY A 68 2.06 12.00 16.47
N TYR A 69 2.98 12.12 17.43
CA TYR A 69 4.43 11.99 17.21
C TYR A 69 4.82 10.70 16.45
N GLN A 70 4.11 9.58 16.66
CA GLN A 70 4.34 8.33 15.92
C GLN A 70 4.02 8.44 14.42
N THR A 71 2.97 9.18 14.06
CA THR A 71 2.61 9.45 12.66
C THR A 71 3.67 10.34 12.01
N LYS A 72 4.16 11.36 12.74
CA LYS A 72 5.25 12.23 12.28
C LYS A 72 6.55 11.47 12.09
N ALA A 73 6.92 10.63 13.04
CA ALA A 73 8.10 9.76 12.94
C ALA A 73 8.04 8.88 11.68
N ASN A 74 6.90 8.21 11.43
CA ASN A 74 6.73 7.39 10.25
C ASN A 74 6.75 8.19 8.93
N LEU A 75 6.22 9.42 8.94
CA LEU A 75 6.28 10.33 7.79
C LEU A 75 7.74 10.71 7.48
N LEU A 76 8.51 11.12 8.49
CA LEU A 76 9.93 11.48 8.34
C LEU A 76 10.76 10.29 7.82
N LEU A 77 10.54 9.09 8.37
CA LEU A 77 11.20 7.87 7.88
C LEU A 77 10.87 7.57 6.42
N ARG A 78 9.63 7.82 5.98
CA ARG A 78 9.24 7.67 4.58
C ARG A 78 9.95 8.68 3.68
N HIS A 79 9.98 9.95 4.07
CA HIS A 79 10.71 10.98 3.31
C HIS A 79 12.20 10.66 3.21
N ALA A 80 12.83 10.22 4.30
CA ALA A 80 14.21 9.77 4.30
C ALA A 80 14.40 8.58 3.35
N MET A 81 13.56 7.55 3.45
CA MET A 81 13.59 6.40 2.55
C MET A 81 13.50 6.82 1.08
N GLU A 82 12.53 7.66 0.70
CA GLU A 82 12.34 8.11 -0.68
C GLU A 82 13.51 8.97 -1.19
N HIS A 83 14.08 9.81 -0.33
CA HIS A 83 15.26 10.62 -0.65
C HIS A 83 16.48 9.73 -0.92
N PHE A 84 16.72 8.71 -0.10
CA PHE A 84 17.86 7.81 -0.27
C PHE A 84 17.64 6.78 -1.39
N THR A 85 16.42 6.35 -1.67
CA THR A 85 16.14 5.40 -2.77
C THR A 85 16.19 6.05 -4.15
N LYS A 86 15.79 7.32 -4.29
CA LYS A 86 15.92 8.06 -5.56
C LYS A 86 17.37 8.42 -5.91
N LYS A 87 18.32 8.34 -4.97
CA LYS A 87 19.76 8.65 -5.16
C LYS A 87 20.69 7.42 -5.34
N GLY A 88 20.15 6.20 -5.57
CA GLY A 88 20.85 5.01 -6.13
C GLY A 88 21.27 3.90 -5.13
N PRO A 89 21.75 2.71 -5.58
CA PRO A 89 21.73 2.10 -6.92
C PRO A 89 20.67 0.98 -7.06
N ALA A 90 20.48 0.50 -8.29
CA ALA A 90 19.69 -0.70 -8.59
C ALA A 90 20.07 -1.89 -7.69
N SER A 91 19.03 -2.55 -7.20
CA SER A 91 19.01 -3.84 -6.50
C SER A 91 20.26 -4.73 -6.69
N GLY A 92 21.11 -4.77 -5.67
CA GLY A 92 22.08 -5.86 -5.48
C GLY A 92 21.37 -7.11 -4.97
N GLY A 93 20.89 -7.95 -5.89
CA GLY A 93 20.47 -9.31 -5.59
C GLY A 93 21.68 -10.11 -5.08
N ARG A 94 21.71 -10.42 -3.78
CA ARG A 94 22.66 -11.39 -3.24
C ARG A 94 22.13 -12.80 -3.52
N SER A 95 22.62 -13.38 -4.61
CA SER A 95 22.66 -14.83 -4.83
C SER A 95 23.34 -15.51 -3.63
N ARG A 96 22.63 -16.41 -2.96
CA ARG A 96 23.23 -17.37 -2.04
C ARG A 96 23.70 -18.55 -2.88
N GLU A 97 24.95 -18.52 -3.33
CA GLU A 97 25.64 -19.69 -3.89
C GLU A 97 25.87 -20.69 -2.75
N GLY A 98 25.17 -21.82 -2.78
CA GLY A 98 25.33 -22.90 -1.82
C GLY A 98 26.59 -23.71 -2.15
N THR A 99 27.57 -23.68 -1.26
CA THR A 99 28.75 -24.55 -1.32
C THR A 99 28.32 -26.00 -1.12
N ARG A 100 28.09 -26.74 -2.22
CA ARG A 100 27.99 -28.21 -2.20
C ARG A 100 29.39 -28.80 -2.07
N THR A 101 29.80 -29.11 -0.85
CA THR A 101 30.98 -29.93 -0.58
C THR A 101 30.72 -31.35 -1.08
N ARG A 102 31.36 -31.75 -2.18
CA ARG A 102 31.42 -33.15 -2.61
C ARG A 102 32.32 -33.92 -1.64
N LYS A 103 31.73 -34.86 -0.88
CA LYS A 103 32.48 -35.91 -0.17
C LYS A 103 32.76 -37.03 -1.18
N LYS A 104 34.04 -37.30 -1.45
CA LYS A 104 34.51 -38.51 -2.13
C LYS A 104 34.42 -39.69 -1.15
N ALA A 105 33.88 -40.81 -1.62
CA ALA A 105 34.20 -42.17 -1.21
C ALA A 105 34.05 -43.05 -2.45
#